data_AF-A0A2S7T5M6-F1
#
_entry.id   AF-A0A2S7T5M6-F1
#
_cell.length_a   1.000
_cell.length_b   1.000
_cell.length_c   1.000
_cell.angle_alpha   90.00
_cell.angle_beta   90.00
_cell.angle_gamma   90.00
#
_symmetry.space_group_name_H-M   'P 1'
#
loop_
_entity.id
_entity.type
_entity.pdbx_description
1 polymer ?
#
loop_
_entity_poly.entity_id
_entity_poly.type
_entity_poly.pdbx_seq_one_letter_code
_entity_poly.pdbx_strand_id
1 'polypeptide(L)'
;MLEFLKRVQIIRSISIKATTVIALLMLLIYYGSFMERNYRILPSYLDWTAVPYRIYKNWQRNRPKDIPNIDFKLKEYLVNSEGLQRTNFMLKTGAIGSKDSLRVLFYGQSITRGLNSEHIIDQMQSINPGVKIIFDNKSIGGFTAKHLVRTLEHDVIPFRPDLIVFHVYGGVEDRKLEGIFHQFKTRTTAEVLIYNHHLNAESNLKERNEQWLKDDVGSNKLQELCFKYGFALLDIRSLWKDYLKRNPEILLPVLMKDAIHPNRNGNYLIESAIISAFSEQETAVHWADKNEKLIHEIQLGKGYVTLDSILNTDNAQLIPRSDFLLLTQGKLEVTFTGFRIELISPLNIPSSEGAKVKFLIDGKPLSEWKKTYFVTRPSRSLDYFTPALKRVNLVGTQVRDEYELIITFIDHDKKEISYEVFSKSNGFEGNGSNQSVFESKSGRIRINPSDFYIFESDVHTQSRTSKGFKINWKVQPYIGDYAVYSSKNTQTNDIFELSNKTHKLSIELIEGSRPFPISAFRIYSPHKMNN
;
A
#
# COMPACT_ATOMS: atom_id res chain seq x y z
N MET A 1 69.83 2.84 26.97
CA MET A 1 69.17 1.61 27.47
C MET A 1 67.67 1.82 27.76
N LEU A 2 67.28 2.89 28.49
CA LEU A 2 65.86 3.21 28.76
C LEU A 2 65.03 3.51 27.48
N GLU A 3 65.66 4.10 26.47
CA GLU A 3 65.03 4.41 25.18
C GLU A 3 64.79 3.18 24.28
N PHE A 4 65.64 2.16 24.42
CA PHE A 4 65.49 0.87 23.72
C PHE A 4 64.32 0.07 24.30
N LEU A 5 64.15 0.08 25.62
CA LEU A 5 63.03 -0.58 26.29
C LEU A 5 61.67 0.06 25.96
N LYS A 6 61.60 1.39 25.78
CA LYS A 6 60.39 2.08 25.31
C LYS A 6 60.02 1.68 23.87
N ARG A 7 60.99 1.52 22.97
CA ARG A 7 60.73 1.07 21.59
C ARG A 7 60.29 -0.40 21.51
N VAL A 8 60.82 -1.28 22.36
CA VAL A 8 60.42 -2.69 22.43
C VAL A 8 58.99 -2.86 23.00
N GLN A 9 58.57 -2.02 23.97
CA GLN A 9 57.19 -2.03 24.48
C GLN A 9 56.16 -1.54 23.44
N ILE A 10 56.51 -0.54 22.61
CA ILE A 10 55.64 -0.05 21.53
C ILE A 10 55.49 -1.11 20.43
N ILE A 11 56.57 -1.83 20.07
CA ILE A 11 56.52 -2.91 19.07
C ILE A 11 55.68 -4.10 19.57
N ARG A 12 55.76 -4.44 20.87
CA ARG A 12 54.92 -5.49 21.46
C ARG A 12 53.43 -5.11 21.50
N SER A 13 53.06 -3.85 21.75
CA SER A 13 51.65 -3.43 21.77
C SER A 13 51.02 -3.34 20.38
N ILE A 14 51.82 -3.02 19.35
CA ILE A 14 51.40 -3.05 17.93
C ILE A 14 51.26 -4.50 17.45
N SER A 15 52.19 -5.39 17.83
CA SER A 15 52.11 -6.82 17.51
C SER A 15 50.87 -7.48 18.11
N ILE A 16 50.55 -7.22 19.39
CA ILE A 16 49.37 -7.81 20.05
C ILE A 16 48.07 -7.31 19.39
N LYS A 17 47.98 -6.02 19.02
CA LYS A 17 46.81 -5.48 18.29
C LYS A 17 46.67 -6.09 16.89
N ALA A 18 47.78 -6.33 16.18
CA ALA A 18 47.74 -6.98 14.87
C ALA A 18 47.27 -8.45 14.98
N THR A 19 47.71 -9.20 15.99
CA THR A 19 47.27 -10.59 16.19
C THR A 19 45.79 -10.67 16.58
N THR A 20 45.28 -9.73 17.39
CA THR A 20 43.85 -9.67 17.74
C THR A 20 42.99 -9.29 16.52
N VAL A 21 43.44 -8.37 15.67
CA VAL A 21 42.74 -8.00 14.42
C VAL A 21 42.75 -9.16 13.42
N ILE A 22 43.87 -9.89 13.28
CA ILE A 22 43.95 -11.08 12.43
C ILE A 22 43.06 -12.21 12.97
N ALA A 23 43.00 -12.41 14.29
CA ALA A 23 42.11 -13.39 14.91
C ALA A 23 40.63 -13.04 14.71
N LEU A 24 40.25 -11.76 14.81
CA LEU A 24 38.90 -11.27 14.50
C LEU A 24 38.54 -11.39 13.02
N LEU A 25 39.48 -11.11 12.12
CA LEU A 25 39.32 -11.32 10.67
C LEU A 25 39.16 -12.81 10.34
N MET A 26 39.95 -13.69 10.97
CA MET A 26 39.81 -15.13 10.81
C MET A 26 38.51 -15.66 11.41
N LEU A 27 38.02 -15.09 12.52
CA LEU A 27 36.70 -15.41 13.09
C LEU A 27 35.57 -14.95 12.16
N LEU A 28 35.70 -13.78 11.52
CA LEU A 28 34.74 -13.28 10.53
C LEU A 28 34.75 -14.11 9.24
N ILE A 29 35.93 -14.55 8.77
CA ILE A 29 36.05 -15.45 7.62
C ILE A 29 35.48 -16.83 7.96
N TYR A 30 35.73 -17.33 9.17
CA TYR A 30 35.18 -18.60 9.64
C TYR A 30 33.66 -18.54 9.84
N TYR A 31 33.13 -17.45 10.41
CA TYR A 31 31.68 -17.22 10.50
C TYR A 31 31.04 -17.02 9.12
N GLY A 32 31.68 -16.29 8.20
CA GLY A 32 31.22 -16.17 6.81
C GLY A 32 31.15 -17.53 6.11
N SER A 33 32.18 -18.36 6.30
CA SER A 33 32.24 -19.72 5.74
C SER A 33 31.26 -20.69 6.40
N PHE A 34 30.96 -20.51 7.70
CA PHE A 34 29.98 -21.30 8.44
C PHE A 34 28.53 -20.92 8.07
N MET A 35 28.27 -19.64 7.80
CA MET A 35 26.99 -19.15 7.29
C MET A 35 26.76 -19.60 5.83
N GLU A 36 27.80 -19.61 4.99
CA GLU A 36 27.71 -20.14 3.61
C GLU A 36 27.44 -21.64 3.52
N ARG A 37 27.89 -22.44 4.50
CA ARG A 37 27.66 -23.90 4.50
C ARG A 37 26.27 -24.31 5.01
N ASN A 38 25.64 -23.49 5.86
CA ASN A 38 24.33 -23.80 6.44
C ASN A 38 23.13 -23.15 5.73
N TYR A 39 23.36 -22.20 4.80
CA TYR A 39 22.32 -21.60 3.96
C TYR A 39 22.64 -21.76 2.48
N ARG A 40 22.67 -23.00 2.00
CA ARG A 40 22.81 -23.31 0.57
C ARG A 40 21.47 -23.32 -0.18
N ILE A 41 20.64 -22.27 -0.05
CA ILE A 41 19.64 -21.91 -1.07
C ILE A 41 19.36 -20.39 -1.00
N LEU A 42 20.22 -19.57 -1.60
CA LEU A 42 19.87 -18.20 -1.99
C LEU A 42 20.45 -17.94 -3.39
N PRO A 43 19.68 -17.39 -4.35
CA PRO A 43 20.17 -17.15 -5.70
C PRO A 43 21.30 -16.13 -5.71
N SER A 44 22.45 -16.52 -6.26
CA SER A 44 23.64 -15.69 -6.46
C SER A 44 23.46 -14.71 -7.62
N TYR A 45 22.60 -13.70 -7.49
CA TYR A 45 22.51 -12.60 -8.47
C TYR A 45 22.06 -11.28 -7.81
N LEU A 46 22.79 -10.78 -6.83
CA LEU A 46 22.77 -9.35 -6.45
C LEU A 46 24.09 -9.03 -5.75
N ASP A 47 24.87 -8.11 -6.32
CA ASP A 47 26.04 -7.55 -5.65
C ASP A 47 25.54 -6.61 -4.52
N TRP A 48 25.52 -7.15 -3.32
CA TRP A 48 25.04 -6.45 -2.12
C TRP A 48 25.91 -5.25 -1.73
N THR A 49 27.14 -5.14 -2.23
CA THR A 49 28.01 -3.97 -1.99
C THR A 49 27.64 -2.77 -2.89
N ALA A 50 27.02 -3.04 -4.05
CA ALA A 50 26.56 -2.00 -4.97
C ALA A 50 25.28 -1.29 -4.48
N VAL A 51 24.47 -1.94 -3.63
CA VAL A 51 23.17 -1.41 -3.17
C VAL A 51 23.35 -0.18 -2.24
N PRO A 52 24.15 -0.22 -1.16
CA PRO A 52 24.40 0.96 -0.32
C PRO A 52 25.04 2.12 -1.09
N TYR A 53 25.98 1.82 -2.01
CA TYR A 53 26.64 2.82 -2.84
C TYR A 53 25.68 3.49 -3.84
N ARG A 54 24.80 2.72 -4.49
CA ARG A 54 23.77 3.23 -5.41
C ARG A 54 22.77 4.13 -4.70
N ILE A 55 22.36 3.76 -3.48
CA ILE A 55 21.40 4.51 -2.66
C ILE A 55 22.00 5.84 -2.20
N TYR A 56 23.25 5.83 -1.69
CA TYR A 56 23.96 7.06 -1.34
C TYR A 56 24.12 8.01 -2.54
N LYS A 57 24.47 7.45 -3.70
CA LYS A 57 24.62 8.23 -4.95
C LYS A 57 23.29 8.77 -5.47
N ASN A 58 22.19 8.01 -5.34
CA ASN A 58 20.85 8.46 -5.66
C ASN A 58 20.40 9.60 -4.74
N TRP A 59 20.63 9.47 -3.43
CA TRP A 59 20.33 10.54 -2.46
C TRP A 59 21.13 11.83 -2.77
N GLN A 60 22.44 11.72 -2.99
CA GLN A 60 23.30 12.84 -3.40
C GLN A 60 22.84 13.51 -4.71
N ARG A 61 22.33 12.73 -5.67
CA ARG A 61 21.80 13.25 -6.95
C ARG A 61 20.44 13.93 -6.79
N ASN A 62 19.58 13.38 -5.94
CA ASN A 62 18.21 13.84 -5.74
C ASN A 62 18.11 15.03 -4.78
N ARG A 63 19.10 15.21 -3.90
CA ARG A 63 19.21 16.38 -3.04
C ARG A 63 19.35 17.68 -3.84
N PRO A 64 18.57 18.73 -3.53
CA PRO A 64 18.80 20.07 -4.06
C PRO A 64 20.07 20.71 -3.48
N LYS A 65 20.80 21.45 -4.32
CA LYS A 65 22.07 22.08 -3.94
C LYS A 65 21.92 23.56 -3.56
N ASP A 66 20.73 24.10 -3.80
CA ASP A 66 20.34 25.49 -3.72
C ASP A 66 19.63 25.85 -2.40
N ILE A 67 19.46 24.87 -1.49
CA ILE A 67 18.98 25.10 -0.13
C ILE A 67 19.89 24.45 0.93
N PRO A 68 19.98 25.00 2.15
CA PRO A 68 20.70 24.40 3.26
C PRO A 68 20.21 23.00 3.63
N ASN A 69 21.09 22.21 4.22
CA ASN A 69 20.73 20.92 4.78
C ASN A 69 19.74 21.06 5.94
N ILE A 70 18.93 20.03 6.12
CA ILE A 70 18.18 19.85 7.36
C ILE A 70 19.19 19.43 8.43
N ASP A 71 19.43 20.30 9.41
CA ASP A 71 20.42 20.11 10.48
C ASP A 71 19.78 19.73 11.83
N PHE A 72 18.46 19.51 11.84
CA PHE A 72 17.69 19.13 13.01
C PHE A 72 17.04 17.76 12.84
N LYS A 73 16.61 17.16 13.97
CA LYS A 73 16.08 15.80 14.01
C LYS A 73 14.66 15.76 13.46
N LEU A 74 14.49 15.19 12.27
CA LEU A 74 13.19 15.11 11.61
C LEU A 74 12.19 14.23 12.36
N LYS A 75 12.66 13.21 13.11
CA LYS A 75 11.80 12.38 13.95
C LYS A 75 11.02 13.15 15.02
N GLU A 76 11.43 14.37 15.38
CA GLU A 76 10.71 15.21 16.35
C GLU A 76 9.36 15.71 15.81
N TYR A 77 9.17 15.69 14.48
CA TYR A 77 7.91 16.03 13.82
C TYR A 77 7.00 14.82 13.56
N LEU A 78 7.44 13.61 13.94
CA LEU A 78 6.61 12.41 13.86
C LEU A 78 5.80 12.26 15.15
N VAL A 79 4.49 12.43 15.02
CA VAL A 79 3.51 12.26 16.09
C VAL A 79 2.84 10.89 15.92
N ASN A 80 2.55 10.23 17.06
CA ASN A 80 1.92 8.92 17.10
C ASN A 80 2.69 7.84 16.29
N SER A 81 4.01 7.79 16.47
CA SER A 81 4.90 6.86 15.76
C SER A 81 4.58 5.38 15.99
N GLU A 82 3.82 5.06 17.06
CA GLU A 82 3.30 3.72 17.30
C GLU A 82 2.47 3.18 16.14
N GLY A 83 1.84 4.07 15.36
CA GLY A 83 1.07 3.73 14.16
C GLY A 83 1.90 3.21 12.97
N LEU A 84 3.23 3.13 13.07
CA LEU A 84 4.15 2.62 12.05
C LEU A 84 5.01 1.44 12.52
N GLN A 85 4.74 0.88 13.70
CA GLN A 85 5.61 -0.13 14.31
C GLN A 85 5.74 -1.39 13.45
N ARG A 86 4.66 -1.87 12.83
CA ARG A 86 4.70 -3.09 12.00
C ARG A 86 5.56 -2.85 10.77
N THR A 87 5.36 -1.75 10.07
CA THR A 87 6.14 -1.38 8.88
C THR A 87 7.61 -1.23 9.23
N ASN A 88 7.93 -0.52 10.32
CA ASN A 88 9.30 -0.34 10.80
C ASN A 88 9.95 -1.66 11.21
N PHE A 89 9.20 -2.56 11.84
CA PHE A 89 9.70 -3.89 12.14
C PHE A 89 10.05 -4.65 10.86
N MET A 90 9.15 -4.70 9.87
CA MET A 90 9.45 -5.41 8.61
C MET A 90 10.70 -4.87 7.95
N LEU A 91 10.77 -3.53 7.82
CA LEU A 91 11.83 -2.85 7.10
C LEU A 91 13.20 -3.12 7.72
N LYS A 92 13.28 -3.41 9.01
CA LYS A 92 14.56 -3.63 9.69
C LYS A 92 14.91 -5.10 9.79
N THR A 93 13.96 -5.94 10.17
CA THR A 93 14.24 -7.37 10.42
C THR A 93 14.15 -8.20 9.16
N GLY A 94 13.51 -7.70 8.10
CA GLY A 94 13.14 -8.52 6.95
C GLY A 94 11.99 -9.49 7.27
N ALA A 95 11.54 -9.53 8.52
CA ALA A 95 10.53 -10.44 8.99
C ALA A 95 9.17 -9.73 9.08
N ILE A 96 8.21 -10.23 8.32
CA ILE A 96 6.85 -10.41 8.81
C ILE A 96 6.58 -11.87 8.64
N GLY A 97 6.28 -12.61 9.71
CA GLY A 97 5.71 -13.97 9.60
C GLY A 97 6.17 -14.69 8.32
N SER A 98 5.24 -14.96 7.38
CA SER A 98 5.55 -15.43 6.01
C SER A 98 5.22 -14.44 4.87
N LYS A 99 5.29 -13.12 5.07
CA LYS A 99 5.06 -12.15 3.97
C LYS A 99 6.34 -11.93 3.17
N ASP A 100 6.29 -12.29 1.89
CA ASP A 100 7.39 -12.05 0.95
C ASP A 100 7.54 -10.58 0.53
N SER A 101 6.59 -9.68 0.83
CA SER A 101 6.64 -8.28 0.40
C SER A 101 5.86 -7.27 1.24
N LEU A 102 6.33 -6.01 1.28
CA LEU A 102 5.64 -4.83 1.81
C LEU A 102 4.96 -4.05 0.66
N ARG A 103 3.65 -3.79 0.76
CA ARG A 103 2.91 -2.97 -0.22
C ARG A 103 2.74 -1.53 0.27
N VAL A 104 3.35 -0.57 -0.42
CA VAL A 104 3.29 0.86 -0.06
C VAL A 104 2.45 1.64 -1.08
N LEU A 105 1.42 2.34 -0.62
CA LEU A 105 0.59 3.18 -1.47
C LEU A 105 0.78 4.65 -1.13
N PHE A 106 1.23 5.45 -2.10
CA PHE A 106 1.12 6.90 -2.03
C PHE A 106 -0.26 7.30 -2.57
N TYR A 107 -1.05 7.97 -1.74
CA TYR A 107 -2.41 8.36 -2.09
C TYR A 107 -2.72 9.77 -1.61
N GLY A 108 -3.58 10.48 -2.33
CA GLY A 108 -3.79 11.89 -2.06
C GLY A 108 -4.03 12.66 -3.33
N GLN A 109 -3.56 13.90 -3.35
CA GLN A 109 -3.78 14.86 -4.44
C GLN A 109 -2.46 15.34 -5.06
N SER A 110 -2.42 16.56 -5.62
CA SER A 110 -1.27 17.08 -6.37
C SER A 110 0.00 17.16 -5.54
N ILE A 111 -0.09 17.45 -4.25
CA ILE A 111 1.08 17.49 -3.34
C ILE A 111 1.73 16.10 -3.25
N THR A 112 0.96 15.06 -2.93
CA THR A 112 1.45 13.67 -2.86
C THR A 112 1.89 13.14 -4.22
N ARG A 113 1.22 13.55 -5.30
CA ARG A 113 1.64 13.22 -6.68
C ARG A 113 2.97 13.86 -7.05
N GLY A 114 3.29 15.02 -6.50
CA GLY A 114 4.51 15.76 -6.76
C GLY A 114 5.76 15.18 -6.10
N LEU A 115 5.59 14.31 -5.09
CA LEU A 115 6.70 13.66 -4.40
C LEU A 115 7.44 12.67 -5.30
N ASN A 116 8.75 12.54 -5.10
CA ASN A 116 9.53 11.47 -5.67
C ASN A 116 9.33 10.17 -4.86
N SER A 117 8.23 9.48 -5.12
CA SER A 117 7.90 8.21 -4.46
C SER A 117 8.98 7.15 -4.66
N GLU A 118 9.60 7.08 -5.84
CA GLU A 118 10.73 6.16 -6.12
C GLU A 118 11.90 6.41 -5.16
N HIS A 119 12.28 7.67 -4.97
CA HIS A 119 13.34 8.03 -4.04
C HIS A 119 13.02 7.63 -2.59
N ILE A 120 11.80 7.86 -2.13
CA ILE A 120 11.37 7.44 -0.78
C ILE A 120 11.47 5.91 -0.65
N ILE A 121 11.00 5.16 -1.65
CA ILE A 121 11.04 3.70 -1.64
C ILE A 121 12.48 3.18 -1.71
N ASP A 122 13.36 3.79 -2.51
CA ASP A 122 14.79 3.46 -2.55
C ASP A 122 15.42 3.62 -1.15
N GLN A 123 15.06 4.67 -0.41
CA GLN A 123 15.54 4.87 0.96
C GLN A 123 14.95 3.84 1.93
N MET A 124 13.67 3.50 1.82
CA MET A 124 13.06 2.43 2.63
C MET A 124 13.73 1.07 2.34
N GLN A 125 13.96 0.77 1.06
CA GLN A 125 14.61 -0.46 0.60
C GLN A 125 16.06 -0.57 1.11
N SER A 126 16.72 0.57 1.35
CA SER A 126 18.09 0.63 1.90
C SER A 126 18.18 0.11 3.34
N ILE A 127 17.10 0.22 4.11
CA ILE A 127 17.06 -0.21 5.51
C ILE A 127 17.26 -1.72 5.59
N ASN A 128 16.62 -2.48 4.70
CA ASN A 128 16.87 -3.90 4.51
C ASN A 128 16.64 -4.31 3.04
N PRO A 129 17.73 -4.54 2.29
CA PRO A 129 17.67 -4.99 0.90
C PRO A 129 16.94 -6.33 0.66
N GLY A 130 16.73 -7.13 1.72
CA GLY A 130 16.00 -8.40 1.64
C GLY A 130 14.48 -8.26 1.65
N VAL A 131 13.93 -7.10 2.03
CA VAL A 131 12.48 -6.85 1.99
C VAL A 131 12.07 -6.49 0.57
N LYS A 132 11.18 -7.26 -0.06
CA LYS A 132 10.61 -6.85 -1.35
C LYS A 132 9.57 -5.75 -1.13
N ILE A 133 9.77 -4.57 -1.70
CA ILE A 133 8.78 -3.49 -1.65
C ILE A 133 8.04 -3.39 -2.99
N ILE A 134 6.71 -3.42 -2.94
CA ILE A 134 5.82 -3.15 -4.07
C ILE A 134 5.14 -1.82 -3.79
N PHE A 135 5.21 -0.87 -4.72
CA PHE A 135 4.57 0.43 -4.50
C PHE A 135 3.85 0.96 -5.74
N ASP A 136 2.94 1.90 -5.50
CA ASP A 136 2.29 2.70 -6.53
C ASP A 136 1.98 4.10 -5.97
N ASN A 137 1.94 5.12 -6.83
CA ASN A 137 1.44 6.45 -6.49
C ASN A 137 0.14 6.70 -7.25
N LYS A 138 -0.97 6.45 -6.56
CA LYS A 138 -2.32 6.59 -7.11
C LYS A 138 -2.93 7.97 -6.83
N SER A 139 -2.15 8.96 -6.43
CA SER A 139 -2.64 10.30 -6.11
C SER A 139 -3.31 10.99 -7.32
N ILE A 140 -4.40 11.72 -7.07
CA ILE A 140 -5.20 12.39 -8.10
C ILE A 140 -5.16 13.90 -7.85
N GLY A 141 -4.33 14.63 -8.59
CA GLY A 141 -4.32 16.09 -8.55
C GLY A 141 -5.69 16.73 -8.78
N GLY A 142 -5.96 17.87 -8.14
CA GLY A 142 -7.25 18.56 -8.22
C GLY A 142 -8.38 17.89 -7.42
N PHE A 143 -8.21 16.67 -6.90
CA PHE A 143 -9.21 16.04 -6.04
C PHE A 143 -8.97 16.38 -4.57
N THR A 144 -9.94 17.06 -3.95
CA THR A 144 -10.03 17.17 -2.49
C THR A 144 -10.58 15.88 -1.86
N ALA A 145 -10.64 15.82 -0.53
CA ALA A 145 -11.17 14.65 0.18
C ALA A 145 -12.59 14.24 -0.28
N LYS A 146 -13.41 15.23 -0.68
CA LYS A 146 -14.76 15.03 -1.22
C LYS A 146 -14.79 14.09 -2.42
N HIS A 147 -13.79 14.17 -3.29
CA HIS A 147 -13.70 13.32 -4.48
C HIS A 147 -12.90 12.05 -4.21
N LEU A 148 -11.79 12.13 -3.47
CA LEU A 148 -10.94 10.97 -3.19
C LEU A 148 -11.65 9.85 -2.42
N VAL A 149 -12.60 10.19 -1.54
CA VAL A 149 -13.42 9.20 -0.79
C VAL A 149 -14.31 8.35 -1.71
N ARG A 150 -14.50 8.75 -2.97
CA ARG A 150 -15.20 7.96 -3.99
C ARG A 150 -14.26 7.01 -4.72
N THR A 151 -13.06 7.46 -5.05
CA THR A 151 -12.07 6.67 -5.81
C THR A 151 -11.33 5.64 -4.97
N LEU A 152 -11.44 5.68 -3.62
CA LEU A 152 -10.89 4.66 -2.72
C LEU A 152 -11.21 3.22 -3.16
N GLU A 153 -12.43 2.97 -3.65
CA GLU A 153 -12.89 1.65 -4.10
C GLU A 153 -12.07 1.09 -5.27
N HIS A 154 -11.50 1.98 -6.08
CA HIS A 154 -10.75 1.62 -7.29
C HIS A 154 -9.25 1.61 -7.05
N ASP A 155 -8.79 2.38 -6.08
CA ASP A 155 -7.37 2.70 -5.93
C ASP A 155 -6.75 2.05 -4.71
N VAL A 156 -7.38 2.21 -3.55
CA VAL A 156 -6.79 1.81 -2.26
C VAL A 156 -7.17 0.37 -1.96
N ILE A 157 -8.46 0.07 -2.02
CA ILE A 157 -8.98 -1.25 -1.70
C ILE A 157 -8.35 -2.32 -2.59
N PRO A 158 -8.26 -2.13 -3.93
CA PRO A 158 -7.71 -3.18 -4.79
C PRO A 158 -6.19 -3.33 -4.71
N PHE A 159 -5.49 -2.26 -4.32
CA PHE A 159 -4.04 -2.30 -4.15
C PHE A 159 -3.62 -3.12 -2.93
N ARG A 160 -4.48 -3.18 -1.90
CA ARG A 160 -4.28 -3.93 -0.66
C ARG A 160 -3.00 -3.51 0.08
N PRO A 161 -2.87 -2.20 0.41
CA PRO A 161 -1.66 -1.67 1.01
C PRO A 161 -1.39 -2.27 2.40
N ASP A 162 -0.11 -2.39 2.72
CA ASP A 162 0.40 -2.58 4.07
C ASP A 162 0.71 -1.24 4.73
N LEU A 163 1.15 -0.25 3.93
CA LEU A 163 1.37 1.13 4.33
C LEU A 163 0.66 2.06 3.35
N ILE A 164 -0.03 3.07 3.86
CA ILE A 164 -0.55 4.19 3.08
C ILE A 164 0.17 5.47 3.52
N VAL A 165 0.80 6.17 2.58
CA VAL A 165 1.32 7.54 2.79
C VAL A 165 0.33 8.52 2.17
N PHE A 166 -0.25 9.40 2.98
CA PHE A 166 -1.44 10.17 2.57
C PHE A 166 -1.47 11.63 3.00
N HIS A 167 -1.93 12.48 2.07
CA HIS A 167 -2.31 13.87 2.31
C HIS A 167 -3.44 14.31 1.38
N VAL A 168 -4.35 15.13 1.91
CA VAL A 168 -5.39 15.78 1.10
C VAL A 168 -5.86 17.09 1.74
N TYR A 169 -6.24 18.06 0.91
CA TYR A 169 -6.95 19.27 1.33
C TYR A 169 -8.48 19.05 1.36
N GLY A 170 -9.15 19.81 2.22
CA GLY A 170 -10.61 19.93 2.24
C GLY A 170 -11.36 18.73 2.82
N GLY A 171 -12.69 18.81 2.78
CA GLY A 171 -13.61 17.78 3.25
C GLY A 171 -13.77 17.67 4.78
N VAL A 172 -13.36 18.70 5.52
CA VAL A 172 -13.54 18.78 6.97
C VAL A 172 -15.03 18.98 7.31
N GLU A 173 -15.66 19.99 6.70
CA GLU A 173 -17.04 20.41 7.01
C GLU A 173 -18.09 19.36 6.62
N ASP A 174 -17.92 18.71 5.47
CA ASP A 174 -18.83 17.67 4.96
C ASP A 174 -18.43 16.25 5.39
N ARG A 175 -17.48 16.15 6.34
CA ARG A 175 -16.94 14.92 6.93
C ARG A 175 -16.36 13.93 5.91
N LYS A 176 -16.06 14.35 4.68
CA LYS A 176 -15.46 13.46 3.66
C LYS A 176 -14.02 13.08 4.01
N LEU A 177 -13.29 13.97 4.68
CA LEU A 177 -11.96 13.67 5.21
C LEU A 177 -12.02 12.55 6.25
N GLU A 178 -12.87 12.69 7.28
CA GLU A 178 -13.07 11.64 8.28
C GLU A 178 -13.58 10.33 7.62
N GLY A 179 -14.43 10.44 6.59
CA GLY A 179 -14.86 9.30 5.80
C GLY A 179 -13.71 8.50 5.18
N ILE A 180 -12.64 9.17 4.70
CA ILE A 180 -11.43 8.48 4.20
C ILE A 180 -10.73 7.73 5.33
N PHE A 181 -10.52 8.39 6.48
CA PHE A 181 -9.84 7.80 7.63
C PHE A 181 -10.60 6.57 8.15
N HIS A 182 -11.92 6.67 8.24
CA HIS A 182 -12.79 5.56 8.60
C HIS A 182 -12.65 4.38 7.63
N GLN A 183 -12.61 4.63 6.32
CA GLN A 183 -12.46 3.57 5.33
C GLN A 183 -11.06 2.91 5.40
N PHE A 184 -9.99 3.68 5.60
CA PHE A 184 -8.65 3.12 5.84
C PHE A 184 -8.66 2.19 7.05
N LYS A 185 -9.24 2.63 8.18
CA LYS A 185 -9.26 1.86 9.43
C LYS A 185 -10.10 0.59 9.35
N THR A 186 -11.25 0.65 8.66
CA THR A 186 -12.26 -0.43 8.70
C THR A 186 -12.21 -1.39 7.52
N ARG A 187 -11.55 -1.01 6.41
CA ARG A 187 -11.45 -1.85 5.20
C ARG A 187 -10.04 -2.24 4.82
N THR A 188 -9.06 -1.80 5.59
CA THR A 188 -7.67 -2.21 5.41
C THR A 188 -7.07 -2.61 6.75
N THR A 189 -5.95 -3.33 6.70
CA THR A 189 -5.04 -3.50 7.83
C THR A 189 -3.79 -2.65 7.65
N ALA A 190 -3.83 -1.64 6.77
CA ALA A 190 -2.69 -0.82 6.50
C ALA A 190 -2.35 0.03 7.72
N GLU A 191 -1.06 0.19 7.98
CA GLU A 191 -0.60 1.34 8.74
C GLU A 191 -0.71 2.59 7.84
N VAL A 192 -0.94 3.75 8.45
CA VAL A 192 -1.18 4.98 7.71
C VAL A 192 -0.26 6.07 8.26
N LEU A 193 0.55 6.62 7.37
CA LEU A 193 1.35 7.82 7.60
C LEU A 193 0.64 9.00 6.93
N ILE A 194 0.05 9.85 7.74
CA ILE A 194 -0.52 11.13 7.31
C ILE A 194 0.55 12.20 7.40
N TYR A 195 0.55 13.16 6.50
CA TYR A 195 1.28 14.41 6.71
C TYR A 195 0.32 15.61 6.56
N ASN A 196 0.52 16.65 7.37
CA ASN A 196 -0.36 17.82 7.37
C ASN A 196 0.05 18.86 6.30
N HIS A 197 -0.62 20.02 6.30
CA HIS A 197 -0.46 21.01 5.24
C HIS A 197 0.87 21.78 5.35
N HIS A 198 1.63 21.87 4.26
CA HIS A 198 2.79 22.75 4.20
C HIS A 198 2.36 24.24 4.15
N LEU A 199 3.33 25.16 4.19
CA LEU A 199 3.06 26.59 4.01
C LEU A 199 2.82 26.92 2.54
N ASN A 200 1.84 27.77 2.25
CA ASN A 200 1.60 28.31 0.91
C ASN A 200 2.26 29.69 0.73
N ALA A 201 2.61 30.02 -0.51
CA ALA A 201 3.36 31.22 -0.88
C ALA A 201 2.51 32.26 -1.63
N GLU A 202 1.23 32.39 -1.28
CA GLU A 202 0.35 33.41 -1.91
C GLU A 202 1.01 34.79 -1.88
N SER A 203 1.07 35.46 -3.02
CA SER A 203 1.75 36.74 -3.21
C SER A 203 1.10 37.85 -2.37
N ASN A 204 -0.23 37.86 -2.30
CA ASN A 204 -0.99 38.79 -1.48
C ASN A 204 -0.92 38.39 0.00
N LEU A 205 -0.39 39.29 0.84
CA LEU A 205 -0.21 39.00 2.27
C LEU A 205 -1.53 38.73 3.02
N LYS A 206 -2.60 39.44 2.69
CA LYS A 206 -3.90 39.23 3.33
C LYS A 206 -4.46 37.87 2.98
N GLU A 207 -4.49 37.54 1.69
CA GLU A 207 -4.97 36.24 1.19
C GLU A 207 -4.11 35.08 1.72
N ARG A 208 -2.78 35.28 1.76
CA ARG A 208 -1.85 34.33 2.38
C ARG A 208 -2.22 34.06 3.83
N ASN A 209 -2.41 35.11 4.63
CA ASN A 209 -2.73 34.95 6.06
C ASN A 209 -4.08 34.27 6.27
N GLU A 210 -5.10 34.61 5.47
CA GLU A 210 -6.40 33.96 5.50
C GLU A 210 -6.30 32.48 5.12
N GLN A 211 -5.52 32.14 4.09
CA GLN A 211 -5.30 30.76 3.69
C GLN A 211 -4.47 29.99 4.73
N TRP A 212 -3.46 30.63 5.35
CA TRP A 212 -2.69 30.02 6.42
C TRP A 212 -3.58 29.64 7.60
N LEU A 213 -4.52 30.50 7.98
CA LEU A 213 -5.48 30.18 9.05
C LEU A 213 -6.33 28.94 8.70
N LYS A 214 -6.83 28.86 7.46
CA LYS A 214 -7.56 27.67 6.97
C LYS A 214 -6.68 26.41 6.99
N ASP A 215 -5.43 26.55 6.58
CA ASP A 215 -4.47 25.44 6.55
C ASP A 215 -4.06 25.00 7.96
N ASP A 216 -3.96 25.91 8.94
CA ASP A 216 -3.77 25.59 10.35
C ASP A 216 -4.97 24.79 10.89
N VAL A 217 -6.20 25.23 10.60
CA VAL A 217 -7.44 24.49 10.98
C VAL A 217 -7.46 23.10 10.35
N GLY A 218 -7.17 22.99 9.05
CA GLY A 218 -7.10 21.71 8.35
C GLY A 218 -6.02 20.78 8.92
N SER A 219 -4.86 21.32 9.24
CA SER A 219 -3.74 20.57 9.84
C SER A 219 -4.09 20.06 11.24
N ASN A 220 -4.71 20.89 12.07
CA ASN A 220 -5.19 20.49 13.40
C ASN A 220 -6.26 19.40 13.29
N LYS A 221 -7.15 19.49 12.29
CA LYS A 221 -8.15 18.44 12.07
C LYS A 221 -7.54 17.12 11.62
N LEU A 222 -6.54 17.15 10.73
CA LEU A 222 -5.78 15.94 10.36
C LEU A 222 -5.15 15.31 11.60
N GLN A 223 -4.56 16.11 12.49
CA GLN A 223 -3.98 15.62 13.73
C GLN A 223 -5.00 14.99 14.67
N GLU A 224 -6.14 15.65 14.91
CA GLU A 224 -7.25 15.10 15.70
C GLU A 224 -7.70 13.73 15.17
N LEU A 225 -7.86 13.62 13.85
CA LEU A 225 -8.25 12.36 13.21
C LEU A 225 -7.15 11.30 13.30
N CYS A 226 -5.86 11.67 13.18
CA CYS A 226 -4.77 10.72 13.37
C CYS A 226 -4.80 10.10 14.77
N PHE A 227 -5.02 10.90 15.81
CA PHE A 227 -5.20 10.38 17.17
C PHE A 227 -6.44 9.48 17.29
N LYS A 228 -7.58 9.93 16.77
CA LYS A 228 -8.84 9.15 16.80
C LYS A 228 -8.72 7.78 16.15
N TYR A 229 -8.01 7.68 15.02
CA TYR A 229 -7.89 6.44 14.25
C TYR A 229 -6.60 5.66 14.51
N GLY A 230 -5.69 6.20 15.33
CA GLY A 230 -4.39 5.59 15.63
C GLY A 230 -3.43 5.58 14.44
N PHE A 231 -3.47 6.62 13.60
CA PHE A 231 -2.56 6.80 12.47
C PHE A 231 -1.38 7.67 12.86
N ALA A 232 -0.23 7.44 12.24
CA ALA A 232 0.94 8.29 12.43
C ALA A 232 0.78 9.61 11.65
N LEU A 233 1.35 10.69 12.18
CA LEU A 233 1.30 12.02 11.58
C LEU A 233 2.70 12.61 11.48
N LEU A 234 3.06 13.14 10.31
CA LEU A 234 4.19 14.06 10.15
C LEU A 234 3.69 15.51 10.14
N ASP A 235 4.18 16.30 11.09
CA ASP A 235 3.91 17.73 11.18
C ASP A 235 4.82 18.54 10.24
N ILE A 236 4.51 18.46 8.95
CA ILE A 236 5.18 19.20 7.87
C ILE A 236 5.02 20.71 8.05
N ARG A 237 3.88 21.15 8.58
CA ARG A 237 3.60 22.57 8.78
C ARG A 237 4.60 23.21 9.74
N SER A 238 4.80 22.60 10.90
CA SER A 238 5.78 23.08 11.89
C SER A 238 7.21 22.90 11.37
N LEU A 239 7.50 21.79 10.69
CA LEU A 239 8.80 21.55 10.06
C LEU A 239 9.19 22.69 9.12
N TRP A 240 8.28 23.11 8.24
CA TRP A 240 8.56 24.20 7.30
C TRP A 240 8.76 25.55 8.01
N LYS A 241 7.94 25.85 9.02
CA LYS A 241 8.10 27.06 9.85
C LYS A 241 9.48 27.09 10.52
N ASP A 242 9.91 25.97 11.09
CA ASP A 242 11.20 25.88 11.76
C ASP A 242 12.37 25.91 10.78
N TYR A 243 12.25 25.25 9.63
CA TYR A 243 13.26 25.28 8.57
C TYR A 243 13.52 26.71 8.09
N LEU A 244 12.46 27.48 7.78
CA LEU A 244 12.59 28.88 7.34
C LEU A 244 13.11 29.79 8.45
N LYS A 245 12.73 29.53 9.71
CA LYS A 245 13.24 30.30 10.86
C LYS A 245 14.75 30.08 11.07
N ARG A 246 15.25 28.86 10.84
CA ARG A 246 16.66 28.50 10.98
C ARG A 246 17.52 28.94 9.79
N ASN A 247 16.90 29.13 8.63
CA ASN A 247 17.56 29.53 7.38
C ASN A 247 16.91 30.82 6.86
N PRO A 248 17.09 31.96 7.56
CA PRO A 248 16.38 33.22 7.25
C PRO A 248 16.72 33.80 5.86
N GLU A 249 17.81 33.35 5.24
CA GLU A 249 18.17 33.66 3.86
C GLU A 249 17.28 32.97 2.82
N ILE A 250 16.58 31.90 3.21
CA ILE A 250 15.66 31.17 2.35
C ILE A 250 14.27 31.76 2.47
N LEU A 251 13.80 32.37 1.39
CA LEU A 251 12.42 32.84 1.29
C LEU A 251 11.49 31.68 0.91
N LEU A 252 10.28 31.65 1.45
CA LEU A 252 9.28 30.61 1.17
C LEU A 252 9.07 30.31 -0.34
N PRO A 253 9.02 31.31 -1.26
CA PRO A 253 8.91 31.04 -2.69
C PRO A 253 10.02 30.15 -3.27
N VAL A 254 11.21 30.07 -2.64
CA VAL A 254 12.30 29.16 -3.04
C VAL A 254 11.90 27.68 -2.89
N LEU A 255 10.93 27.38 -2.02
CA LEU A 255 10.40 26.03 -1.81
C LEU A 255 9.20 25.71 -2.72
N MET A 256 8.71 26.70 -3.48
CA MET A 256 7.42 26.65 -4.15
C MET A 256 7.55 26.80 -5.67
N LYS A 257 6.72 26.07 -6.41
CA LYS A 257 6.58 26.19 -7.86
C LYS A 257 5.55 27.27 -8.21
N ASP A 258 4.46 27.31 -7.45
CA ASP A 258 3.41 28.32 -7.52
C ASP A 258 2.91 28.59 -6.08
N ALA A 259 1.77 29.28 -5.92
CA ALA A 259 1.27 29.62 -4.58
C ALA A 259 1.04 28.39 -3.67
N ILE A 260 0.76 27.20 -4.22
CA ILE A 260 0.37 26.02 -3.44
C ILE A 260 1.21 24.77 -3.73
N HIS A 261 1.78 24.59 -4.91
CA HIS A 261 2.56 23.39 -5.23
C HIS A 261 4.03 23.60 -4.86
N PRO A 262 4.62 22.72 -4.03
CA PRO A 262 6.05 22.74 -3.79
C PRO A 262 6.83 22.47 -5.09
N ASN A 263 7.99 23.10 -5.22
CA ASN A 263 8.97 22.71 -6.22
C ASN A 263 9.85 21.57 -5.67
N ARG A 264 10.97 21.28 -6.34
CA ARG A 264 11.91 20.23 -5.91
C ARG A 264 12.44 20.45 -4.48
N ASN A 265 12.65 21.70 -4.07
CA ASN A 265 13.18 22.06 -2.74
C ASN A 265 12.14 21.82 -1.65
N GLY A 266 10.90 22.28 -1.86
CA GLY A 266 9.82 22.01 -0.92
C GLY A 266 9.48 20.52 -0.83
N ASN A 267 9.45 19.81 -1.96
CA ASN A 267 9.26 18.36 -1.97
C ASN A 267 10.38 17.64 -1.23
N TYR A 268 11.64 18.08 -1.37
CA TYR A 268 12.76 17.51 -0.62
C TYR A 268 12.56 17.56 0.90
N LEU A 269 11.99 18.65 1.45
CA LEU A 269 11.67 18.73 2.88
C LEU A 269 10.62 17.70 3.29
N ILE A 270 9.56 17.54 2.49
CA ILE A 270 8.48 16.58 2.75
C ILE A 270 8.98 15.14 2.64
N GLU A 271 9.70 14.83 1.57
CA GLU A 271 10.31 13.52 1.32
C GLU A 271 11.26 13.13 2.45
N SER A 272 12.14 14.06 2.87
CA SER A 272 13.08 13.81 3.96
C SER A 272 12.35 13.49 5.28
N ALA A 273 11.27 14.22 5.57
CA ALA A 273 10.44 13.92 6.75
C ALA A 273 9.80 12.53 6.66
N ILE A 274 9.26 12.15 5.51
CA ILE A 274 8.69 10.81 5.27
C ILE A 274 9.76 9.73 5.47
N ILE A 275 10.95 9.90 4.90
CA ILE A 275 12.06 8.96 5.03
C ILE A 275 12.46 8.80 6.51
N SER A 276 12.55 9.90 7.26
CA SER A 276 12.92 9.89 8.68
C SER A 276 11.97 9.06 9.55
N ALA A 277 10.69 8.97 9.16
CA ALA A 277 9.69 8.17 9.87
C ALA A 277 10.01 6.67 9.87
N PHE A 278 10.89 6.22 8.96
CA PHE A 278 11.31 4.82 8.85
C PHE A 278 12.77 4.59 9.24
N SER A 279 13.67 5.52 8.89
CA SER A 279 15.11 5.36 9.15
C SER A 279 15.54 5.69 10.57
N GLU A 280 14.84 6.58 11.28
CA GLU A 280 15.28 7.11 12.59
C GLU A 280 14.52 6.55 13.81
N GLN A 281 13.51 5.71 13.58
CA GLN A 281 12.76 5.09 14.66
C GLN A 281 13.59 4.00 15.34
N GLU A 282 13.42 3.76 16.63
CA GLU A 282 13.95 2.57 17.28
C GLU A 282 13.00 1.39 17.02
N THR A 283 13.50 0.16 16.91
CA THR A 283 12.64 -1.02 16.89
C THR A 283 12.06 -1.24 18.27
N ALA A 284 10.77 -1.00 18.45
CA ALA A 284 10.07 -1.51 19.61
C ALA A 284 10.09 -3.05 19.56
N VAL A 285 10.83 -3.68 20.46
CA VAL A 285 11.02 -5.16 20.52
C VAL A 285 9.72 -5.89 20.87
N HIS A 286 8.71 -5.18 21.41
CA HIS A 286 7.45 -5.74 21.91
C HIS A 286 6.23 -5.54 20.98
N TRP A 287 6.45 -5.23 19.69
CA TRP A 287 5.36 -4.99 18.72
C TRP A 287 4.51 -6.25 18.43
N ALA A 288 5.07 -7.45 18.62
CA ALA A 288 4.39 -8.72 18.37
C ALA A 288 3.08 -8.82 19.18
N ASP A 289 3.11 -8.50 20.48
CA ASP A 289 1.98 -8.73 21.39
C ASP A 289 0.74 -7.83 21.15
N LYS A 290 0.87 -6.63 20.53
CA LYS A 290 -0.25 -5.67 20.37
C LYS A 290 -0.97 -5.78 19.01
N ASN A 291 -0.26 -6.14 17.95
CA ASN A 291 -0.79 -6.17 16.56
C ASN A 291 -1.04 -7.58 16.01
N GLU A 292 -0.68 -8.64 16.75
CA GLU A 292 -1.01 -10.05 16.49
C GLU A 292 -2.52 -10.31 16.26
N LYS A 293 -3.40 -9.35 16.57
CA LYS A 293 -4.86 -9.47 16.36
C LYS A 293 -5.36 -9.02 14.98
N LEU A 294 -4.62 -8.22 14.22
CA LEU A 294 -5.09 -7.71 12.92
C LEU A 294 -4.73 -8.62 11.75
N ILE A 295 -3.59 -9.29 11.84
CA ILE A 295 -3.10 -10.23 10.84
C ILE A 295 -2.69 -11.49 11.59
N HIS A 296 -3.41 -12.57 11.38
CA HIS A 296 -3.17 -13.86 12.02
C HIS A 296 -2.76 -14.88 10.97
N GLU A 297 -1.72 -15.65 11.22
CA GLU A 297 -1.24 -16.65 10.28
C GLU A 297 -1.30 -18.04 10.89
N ILE A 298 -1.83 -18.99 10.12
CA ILE A 298 -1.93 -20.39 10.48
C ILE A 298 -0.96 -21.15 9.58
N GLN A 299 0.19 -21.54 10.12
CA GLN A 299 1.18 -22.36 9.41
C GLN A 299 0.78 -23.83 9.42
N LEU A 300 1.10 -24.55 8.36
CA LEU A 300 0.73 -25.95 8.15
C LEU A 300 1.98 -26.81 7.89
N GLY A 301 1.95 -28.08 8.26
CA GLY A 301 3.05 -29.03 8.04
C GLY A 301 3.19 -30.06 9.17
N LYS A 302 4.16 -30.97 9.03
CA LYS A 302 4.44 -32.10 9.91
C LYS A 302 4.79 -31.67 11.34
N GLY A 303 5.27 -30.43 11.52
CA GLY A 303 5.53 -29.81 12.82
C GLY A 303 4.39 -28.97 13.40
N TYR A 304 3.29 -28.77 12.66
CA TYR A 304 2.25 -27.77 12.98
C TYR A 304 0.83 -28.36 13.07
N VAL A 305 0.70 -29.67 13.27
CA VAL A 305 -0.59 -30.36 13.34
C VAL A 305 -1.18 -30.31 14.75
N THR A 306 -1.71 -29.15 15.13
CA THR A 306 -2.79 -29.06 16.13
C THR A 306 -3.85 -28.13 15.56
N LEU A 307 -4.70 -28.68 14.68
CA LEU A 307 -5.68 -27.91 13.90
C LEU A 307 -7.08 -28.51 13.86
N ASP A 308 -7.37 -29.56 14.63
CA ASP A 308 -8.70 -30.22 14.63
C ASP A 308 -9.84 -29.24 14.99
N SER A 309 -9.54 -28.11 15.64
CA SER A 309 -10.52 -27.07 15.97
C SER A 309 -10.79 -26.06 14.84
N ILE A 310 -9.92 -25.96 13.84
CA ILE A 310 -9.98 -24.93 12.78
C ILE A 310 -10.14 -25.56 11.39
N LEU A 311 -9.47 -26.68 11.16
CA LEU A 311 -9.50 -27.43 9.91
C LEU A 311 -10.53 -28.56 10.01
N ASN A 312 -11.48 -28.58 9.08
CA ASN A 312 -12.32 -29.74 8.83
C ASN A 312 -11.85 -30.41 7.54
N THR A 313 -11.57 -31.71 7.62
CA THR A 313 -10.95 -32.49 6.54
C THR A 313 -11.91 -33.53 5.97
N ASP A 314 -13.22 -33.28 6.01
CA ASP A 314 -14.23 -34.18 5.46
C ASP A 314 -13.85 -34.68 4.05
N ASN A 315 -13.54 -35.98 3.97
CA ASN A 315 -13.08 -36.68 2.77
C ASN A 315 -11.78 -36.15 2.13
N ALA A 316 -11.01 -35.29 2.81
CA ALA A 316 -9.71 -34.85 2.33
C ALA A 316 -8.61 -35.89 2.61
N GLN A 317 -7.78 -36.15 1.59
CA GLN A 317 -6.52 -36.87 1.76
C GLN A 317 -5.36 -35.87 1.80
N LEU A 318 -4.75 -35.72 2.97
CA LEU A 318 -3.66 -34.79 3.24
C LEU A 318 -2.35 -35.52 3.50
N ILE A 319 -1.28 -35.12 2.81
CA ILE A 319 0.08 -35.61 3.11
C ILE A 319 0.87 -34.46 3.75
N PRO A 320 1.21 -34.54 5.05
CA PRO A 320 2.04 -33.53 5.68
C PRO A 320 3.50 -33.61 5.22
N ARG A 321 4.08 -32.45 4.91
CA ARG A 321 5.51 -32.21 4.68
C ARG A 321 6.05 -31.30 5.78
N SER A 322 7.35 -31.05 5.86
CA SER A 322 7.97 -30.26 6.93
C SER A 322 7.24 -28.95 7.24
N ASP A 323 6.88 -28.22 6.19
CA ASP A 323 6.52 -26.80 6.16
C ASP A 323 5.27 -26.52 5.30
N PHE A 324 4.57 -27.59 4.87
CA PHE A 324 3.31 -27.50 4.14
C PHE A 324 2.50 -28.80 4.21
N LEU A 325 1.24 -28.74 3.79
CA LEU A 325 0.37 -29.89 3.53
C LEU A 325 0.17 -30.06 2.02
N LEU A 326 0.07 -31.30 1.56
CA LEU A 326 -0.38 -31.63 0.21
C LEU A 326 -1.82 -32.14 0.26
N LEU A 327 -2.75 -31.39 -0.33
CA LEU A 327 -4.09 -31.89 -0.62
C LEU A 327 -4.04 -32.76 -1.87
N THR A 328 -4.28 -34.06 -1.70
CA THR A 328 -4.19 -35.05 -2.78
C THR A 328 -5.54 -35.49 -3.30
N GLN A 329 -6.59 -35.44 -2.47
CA GLN A 329 -7.98 -35.70 -2.83
C GLN A 329 -8.92 -34.94 -1.88
N GLY A 330 -10.14 -34.67 -2.33
CA GLY A 330 -11.22 -34.15 -1.49
C GLY A 330 -11.13 -32.66 -1.18
N LYS A 331 -11.68 -32.29 -0.01
CA LYS A 331 -11.99 -30.91 0.36
C LYS A 331 -11.42 -30.56 1.73
N LEU A 332 -10.58 -29.53 1.77
CA LEU A 332 -10.10 -28.92 3.01
C LEU A 332 -10.98 -27.74 3.37
N GLU A 333 -11.45 -27.67 4.60
CA GLU A 333 -12.20 -26.51 5.11
C GLU A 333 -11.46 -25.83 6.25
N VAL A 334 -11.46 -24.49 6.26
CA VAL A 334 -10.83 -23.65 7.28
C VAL A 334 -11.86 -22.66 7.80
N THR A 335 -12.07 -22.67 9.11
CA THR A 335 -12.88 -21.65 9.78
C THR A 335 -12.01 -20.47 10.19
N PHE A 336 -12.41 -19.25 9.83
CA PHE A 336 -11.67 -18.05 10.23
C PHE A 336 -12.60 -16.89 10.56
N THR A 337 -12.12 -15.93 11.35
CA THR A 337 -12.81 -14.67 11.60
C THR A 337 -11.96 -13.53 11.06
N GLY A 338 -12.52 -12.77 10.11
CA GLY A 338 -11.81 -11.67 9.46
C GLY A 338 -12.54 -11.22 8.21
N PHE A 339 -11.99 -10.21 7.53
CA PHE A 339 -12.53 -9.69 6.28
C PHE A 339 -11.76 -10.16 5.04
N ARG A 340 -10.61 -10.82 5.23
CA ARG A 340 -9.79 -11.35 4.14
C ARG A 340 -9.00 -12.56 4.63
N ILE A 341 -8.81 -13.51 3.73
CA ILE A 341 -7.92 -14.66 3.94
C ILE A 341 -7.04 -14.85 2.70
N GLU A 342 -5.75 -15.04 2.91
CA GLU A 342 -4.81 -15.43 1.86
C GLU A 342 -4.41 -16.88 2.09
N LEU A 343 -4.44 -17.64 1.00
CA LEU A 343 -3.88 -18.97 0.95
C LEU A 343 -2.46 -18.89 0.40
N ILE A 344 -1.51 -19.41 1.16
CA ILE A 344 -0.09 -19.35 0.82
C ILE A 344 0.36 -20.75 0.39
N SER A 345 0.74 -20.87 -0.88
CA SER A 345 1.33 -22.09 -1.43
C SER A 345 2.85 -21.94 -1.55
N PRO A 346 3.64 -22.97 -1.19
CA PRO A 346 5.10 -22.91 -1.27
C PRO A 346 5.58 -22.83 -2.73
N LEU A 347 6.80 -22.37 -2.92
CA LEU A 347 7.51 -22.38 -4.21
C LEU A 347 8.08 -23.76 -4.54
N ASN A 348 8.41 -23.99 -5.82
CA ASN A 348 9.24 -25.11 -6.26
C ASN A 348 8.74 -26.50 -5.81
N ILE A 349 7.43 -26.77 -5.97
CA ILE A 349 6.86 -28.11 -5.81
C ILE A 349 6.47 -28.67 -7.20
N PRO A 350 7.39 -29.29 -7.97
CA PRO A 350 7.13 -29.71 -9.35
C PRO A 350 5.99 -30.73 -9.48
N SER A 351 5.80 -31.60 -8.49
CA SER A 351 4.70 -32.58 -8.45
C SER A 351 3.31 -31.94 -8.45
N SER A 352 3.24 -30.66 -8.07
CA SER A 352 2.01 -29.89 -7.96
C SER A 352 1.78 -28.95 -9.15
N GLU A 353 2.74 -28.82 -10.08
CA GLU A 353 2.61 -27.90 -11.22
C GLU A 353 1.32 -28.17 -12.00
N GLY A 354 0.47 -27.15 -12.13
CA GLY A 354 -0.82 -27.26 -12.79
C GLY A 354 -1.97 -27.81 -11.93
N ALA A 355 -1.76 -28.03 -10.63
CA ALA A 355 -2.83 -28.43 -9.71
C ALA A 355 -3.96 -27.40 -9.72
N LYS A 356 -5.20 -27.88 -9.86
CA LYS A 356 -6.41 -27.07 -9.93
C LYS A 356 -7.23 -27.25 -8.66
N VAL A 357 -7.58 -26.14 -8.02
CA VAL A 357 -8.47 -26.12 -6.85
C VAL A 357 -9.64 -25.18 -7.10
N LYS A 358 -10.78 -25.50 -6.51
CA LYS A 358 -11.97 -24.65 -6.42
C LYS A 358 -12.07 -24.05 -5.02
N PHE A 359 -12.48 -22.79 -4.95
CA PHE A 359 -12.70 -22.08 -3.70
C PHE A 359 -14.18 -21.82 -3.45
N LEU A 360 -14.62 -22.05 -2.22
CA LEU A 360 -15.92 -21.61 -1.74
C LEU A 360 -15.79 -20.86 -0.42
N ILE A 361 -16.59 -19.81 -0.23
CA ILE A 361 -16.79 -19.16 1.07
C ILE A 361 -18.22 -19.42 1.51
N ASP A 362 -18.37 -19.95 2.72
CA ASP A 362 -19.66 -20.32 3.32
C ASP A 362 -20.52 -21.18 2.37
N GLY A 363 -19.88 -22.11 1.66
CA GLY A 363 -20.52 -23.01 0.70
C GLY A 363 -20.82 -22.40 -0.68
N LYS A 364 -20.50 -21.12 -0.92
CA LYS A 364 -20.78 -20.43 -2.19
C LYS A 364 -19.51 -20.16 -3.00
N PRO A 365 -19.54 -20.28 -4.34
CA PRO A 365 -18.45 -19.84 -5.20
C PRO A 365 -18.08 -18.37 -4.98
N LEU A 366 -16.81 -18.02 -5.20
CA LEU A 366 -16.33 -16.65 -5.03
C LEU A 366 -17.03 -15.65 -5.96
N SER A 367 -17.52 -16.08 -7.11
CA SER A 367 -18.34 -15.30 -8.06
C SER A 367 -19.61 -14.72 -7.45
N GLU A 368 -20.19 -15.38 -6.45
CA GLU A 368 -21.38 -14.91 -5.75
C GLU A 368 -21.07 -13.83 -4.69
N TRP A 369 -19.80 -13.64 -4.35
CA TRP A 369 -19.35 -12.65 -3.38
C TRP A 369 -18.90 -11.38 -4.08
N LYS A 370 -19.76 -10.36 -4.19
CA LYS A 370 -19.46 -9.09 -4.90
C LYS A 370 -18.10 -8.47 -4.57
N LYS A 371 -17.69 -8.62 -3.31
CA LYS A 371 -16.47 -8.04 -2.75
C LYS A 371 -15.18 -8.80 -3.09
N THR A 372 -15.31 -9.99 -3.71
CA THR A 372 -14.18 -10.69 -4.36
C THR A 372 -13.87 -10.10 -5.74
N TYR A 373 -14.62 -9.10 -6.19
CA TYR A 373 -14.37 -8.33 -7.40
C TYR A 373 -14.02 -6.89 -7.08
N PHE A 374 -13.27 -6.29 -7.99
CA PHE A 374 -12.99 -4.86 -7.98
C PHE A 374 -13.25 -4.27 -9.36
N VAL A 375 -13.45 -2.96 -9.35
CA VAL A 375 -13.55 -2.16 -10.56
C VAL A 375 -12.25 -1.37 -10.71
N THR A 376 -11.62 -1.45 -11.87
CA THR A 376 -10.47 -0.59 -12.17
C THR A 376 -10.91 0.87 -12.17
N ARG A 377 -10.00 1.80 -11.86
CA ARG A 377 -10.29 3.24 -12.00
C ARG A 377 -10.84 3.53 -13.40
N PRO A 378 -12.00 4.22 -13.51
CA PRO A 378 -12.52 4.63 -14.81
C PRO A 378 -11.53 5.50 -15.58
N SER A 379 -11.64 5.49 -16.91
CA SER A 379 -10.73 6.25 -17.78
C SER A 379 -10.77 7.75 -17.51
N ARG A 380 -9.70 8.41 -17.94
CA ARG A 380 -9.47 9.84 -17.77
C ARG A 380 -10.57 10.67 -18.42
N SER A 381 -10.85 11.85 -17.85
CA SER A 381 -11.60 12.92 -18.49
C SER A 381 -10.89 13.44 -19.74
N LEU A 382 -11.62 14.16 -20.60
CA LEU A 382 -11.03 14.83 -21.77
C LEU A 382 -9.90 15.76 -21.33
N ASP A 383 -8.72 15.58 -21.92
CA ASP A 383 -7.50 16.38 -21.70
C ASP A 383 -7.09 16.59 -20.23
N TYR A 384 -7.57 15.73 -19.33
CA TYR A 384 -7.32 15.84 -17.90
C TYR A 384 -7.01 14.48 -17.27
N PHE A 385 -6.08 14.46 -16.32
CA PHE A 385 -5.57 13.20 -15.76
C PHE A 385 -6.52 12.56 -14.72
N THR A 386 -7.57 13.26 -14.28
CA THR A 386 -8.57 12.75 -13.33
C THR A 386 -9.53 11.79 -14.02
N PRO A 387 -10.15 10.83 -13.31
CA PRO A 387 -11.15 9.97 -13.93
C PRO A 387 -12.45 10.74 -14.24
N ALA A 388 -13.07 10.42 -15.37
CA ALA A 388 -14.36 11.03 -15.78
C ALA A 388 -15.53 10.58 -14.89
N LEU A 389 -15.40 9.39 -14.30
CA LEU A 389 -16.26 8.84 -13.27
C LEU A 389 -15.45 8.55 -12.00
N LYS A 390 -15.88 9.11 -10.88
CA LYS A 390 -15.23 8.93 -9.58
C LYS A 390 -15.50 7.56 -8.96
N ARG A 391 -16.66 6.97 -9.27
CA ARG A 391 -17.06 5.66 -8.76
C ARG A 391 -18.00 4.91 -9.70
N VAL A 392 -17.79 3.60 -9.80
CA VAL A 392 -18.76 2.64 -10.33
C VAL A 392 -19.01 1.59 -9.24
N ASN A 393 -20.27 1.33 -8.92
CA ASN A 393 -20.66 0.41 -7.85
C ASN A 393 -20.96 -0.98 -8.40
N LEU A 394 -20.47 -2.02 -7.73
CA LEU A 394 -20.85 -3.39 -8.02
C LEU A 394 -22.17 -3.74 -7.34
N VAL A 395 -23.11 -4.30 -8.11
CA VAL A 395 -24.46 -4.75 -7.71
C VAL A 395 -24.67 -6.19 -8.22
N GLY A 396 -25.64 -6.95 -7.69
CA GLY A 396 -25.86 -8.33 -8.16
C GLY A 396 -24.62 -9.25 -8.16
N THR A 397 -24.70 -10.38 -8.87
CA THR A 397 -23.60 -11.36 -9.02
C THR A 397 -22.61 -10.88 -10.06
N GLN A 398 -21.31 -10.99 -9.76
CA GLN A 398 -20.26 -10.43 -10.59
C GLN A 398 -19.61 -11.46 -11.52
N VAL A 399 -19.13 -10.97 -12.66
CA VAL A 399 -18.28 -11.71 -13.60
C VAL A 399 -17.16 -10.80 -14.07
N ARG A 400 -16.08 -11.39 -14.59
CA ARG A 400 -15.02 -10.63 -15.25
C ARG A 400 -15.59 -9.98 -16.51
N ASP A 401 -15.45 -8.67 -16.64
CA ASP A 401 -16.00 -7.94 -17.78
C ASP A 401 -15.26 -6.63 -18.07
N GLU A 402 -15.50 -6.08 -19.25
CA GLU A 402 -15.04 -4.76 -19.68
C GLU A 402 -16.26 -3.92 -20.05
N TYR A 403 -16.34 -2.71 -19.53
CA TYR A 403 -17.47 -1.81 -19.76
C TYR A 403 -17.02 -0.54 -20.46
N GLU A 404 -17.88 -0.06 -21.36
CA GLU A 404 -17.76 1.22 -22.04
C GLU A 404 -19.05 2.02 -21.85
N LEU A 405 -18.94 3.26 -21.40
CA LEU A 405 -20.00 4.26 -21.39
C LEU A 405 -19.75 5.26 -22.51
N ILE A 406 -20.74 5.48 -23.38
CA ILE A 406 -20.65 6.42 -24.51
C ILE A 406 -21.64 7.56 -24.28
N ILE A 407 -21.15 8.81 -24.27
CA ILE A 407 -22.01 9.99 -24.18
C ILE A 407 -22.79 10.16 -25.49
N THR A 408 -24.11 10.09 -25.43
CA THR A 408 -25.02 10.23 -26.59
C THR A 408 -25.60 11.63 -26.74
N PHE A 409 -25.66 12.38 -25.64
CA PHE A 409 -26.07 13.78 -25.58
C PHE A 409 -25.31 14.52 -24.46
N ILE A 410 -24.97 15.78 -24.69
CA ILE A 410 -24.36 16.67 -23.69
C ILE A 410 -24.82 18.11 -23.86
N ASP A 411 -25.28 18.72 -22.77
CA ASP A 411 -25.59 20.14 -22.64
C ASP A 411 -24.66 20.74 -21.57
N HIS A 412 -23.76 21.61 -22.01
CA HIS A 412 -22.75 22.23 -21.15
C HIS A 412 -23.33 23.29 -20.21
N ASP A 413 -24.38 23.98 -20.64
CA ASP A 413 -24.96 25.08 -19.88
C ASP A 413 -25.83 24.51 -18.74
N LYS A 414 -26.56 23.43 -19.00
CA LYS A 414 -27.35 22.71 -17.99
C LYS A 414 -26.56 21.68 -17.19
N LYS A 415 -25.34 21.37 -17.61
CA LYS A 415 -24.52 20.27 -17.05
C LYS A 415 -25.25 18.92 -17.08
N GLU A 416 -25.87 18.63 -18.22
CA GLU A 416 -26.64 17.42 -18.45
C GLU A 416 -25.95 16.53 -19.48
N ILE A 417 -25.89 15.23 -19.20
CA ILE A 417 -25.50 14.22 -20.18
C ILE A 417 -26.52 13.10 -20.23
N SER A 418 -26.70 12.52 -21.41
CA SER A 418 -27.27 11.19 -21.59
C SER A 418 -26.19 10.26 -22.17
N TYR A 419 -26.26 8.99 -21.82
CA TYR A 419 -25.27 8.01 -22.21
C TYR A 419 -25.85 6.62 -22.38
N GLU A 420 -25.11 5.79 -23.09
CA GLU A 420 -25.33 4.36 -23.23
C GLU A 420 -24.20 3.61 -22.54
N VAL A 421 -24.51 2.48 -21.90
CA VAL A 421 -23.51 1.59 -21.31
C VAL A 421 -23.49 0.26 -22.04
N PHE A 422 -22.30 -0.23 -22.34
CA PHE A 422 -22.05 -1.51 -22.97
C PHE A 422 -21.12 -2.35 -22.10
N SER A 423 -21.41 -3.64 -22.04
CA SER A 423 -20.57 -4.69 -21.50
C SER A 423 -19.98 -5.48 -22.67
N LYS A 424 -18.74 -5.92 -22.55
CA LYS A 424 -18.13 -6.82 -23.53
C LYS A 424 -18.81 -8.20 -23.54
N SER A 425 -19.28 -8.68 -22.39
CA SER A 425 -19.94 -9.98 -22.28
C SER A 425 -21.41 -9.99 -22.73
N ASN A 426 -22.16 -8.91 -22.49
CA ASN A 426 -23.61 -8.87 -22.72
C ASN A 426 -24.05 -7.87 -23.80
N GLY A 427 -23.14 -7.06 -24.34
CA GLY A 427 -23.48 -5.98 -25.25
C GLY A 427 -24.18 -4.83 -24.52
N PHE A 428 -25.31 -4.36 -25.03
CA PHE A 428 -26.01 -3.20 -24.50
C PHE A 428 -26.59 -3.42 -23.08
N GLU A 429 -26.19 -2.58 -22.14
CA GLU A 429 -26.56 -2.65 -20.71
C GLU A 429 -27.57 -1.57 -20.31
N GLY A 430 -27.91 -0.62 -21.19
CA GLY A 430 -28.97 0.36 -20.95
C GLY A 430 -28.58 1.80 -21.24
N ASN A 431 -29.58 2.67 -21.17
CA ASN A 431 -29.45 4.13 -21.27
C ASN A 431 -29.48 4.75 -19.88
N GLY A 432 -28.75 5.85 -19.69
CA GLY A 432 -28.77 6.62 -18.45
C GLY A 432 -28.52 8.11 -18.66
N SER A 433 -28.62 8.87 -17.57
CA SER A 433 -28.24 10.28 -17.51
C SER A 433 -27.43 10.54 -16.24
N ASN A 434 -26.77 11.71 -16.14
CA ASN A 434 -26.13 12.13 -14.89
C ASN A 434 -27.12 12.73 -13.88
N GLN A 435 -28.42 12.70 -14.15
CA GLN A 435 -29.47 13.27 -13.28
C GLN A 435 -30.13 12.21 -12.39
N SER A 436 -30.02 10.94 -12.74
CA SER A 436 -30.60 9.83 -11.98
C SER A 436 -29.61 8.69 -11.79
N VAL A 437 -29.91 7.79 -10.85
CA VAL A 437 -29.13 6.57 -10.66
C VAL A 437 -29.35 5.65 -11.86
N PHE A 438 -28.25 5.21 -12.47
CA PHE A 438 -28.27 4.19 -13.51
C PHE A 438 -28.03 2.81 -12.90
N GLU A 439 -28.85 1.84 -13.29
CA GLU A 439 -28.62 0.42 -13.05
C GLU A 439 -28.56 -0.31 -14.38
N SER A 440 -27.50 -1.09 -14.57
CA SER A 440 -27.32 -1.88 -15.78
C SER A 440 -28.41 -2.95 -15.90
N LYS A 441 -28.82 -3.29 -17.12
CA LYS A 441 -29.77 -4.37 -17.45
C LYS A 441 -29.40 -5.71 -16.81
N SER A 442 -28.10 -6.02 -16.75
CA SER A 442 -27.60 -7.22 -16.09
C SER A 442 -27.70 -7.19 -14.56
N GLY A 443 -28.04 -6.05 -13.96
CA GLY A 443 -28.06 -5.83 -12.52
C GLY A 443 -26.68 -5.84 -11.87
N ARG A 444 -25.59 -5.76 -12.66
CA ARG A 444 -24.20 -5.93 -12.19
C ARG A 444 -23.53 -4.64 -11.74
N ILE A 445 -23.91 -3.49 -12.31
CA ILE A 445 -23.30 -2.21 -11.97
C ILE A 445 -24.34 -1.12 -11.72
N ARG A 446 -23.95 -0.15 -10.88
CA ARG A 446 -24.71 1.07 -10.62
C ARG A 446 -23.81 2.30 -10.64
N ILE A 447 -24.27 3.37 -11.29
CA ILE A 447 -23.59 4.67 -11.37
C ILE A 447 -24.50 5.72 -10.74
N ASN A 448 -23.98 6.52 -9.81
CA ASN A 448 -24.75 7.60 -9.19
C ASN A 448 -24.50 8.94 -9.89
N PRO A 449 -25.47 9.86 -9.90
CA PRO A 449 -25.30 11.22 -10.40
C PRO A 449 -24.03 11.92 -9.90
N SER A 450 -23.77 11.83 -8.60
CA SER A 450 -22.64 12.49 -7.96
C SER A 450 -21.26 11.94 -8.35
N ASP A 451 -21.20 10.83 -9.09
CA ASP A 451 -19.93 10.20 -9.47
C ASP A 451 -19.33 10.78 -10.75
N PHE A 452 -20.12 11.45 -11.60
CA PHE A 452 -19.62 12.16 -12.79
C PHE A 452 -18.72 13.35 -12.44
N TYR A 453 -17.64 13.54 -13.21
CA TYR A 453 -16.67 14.64 -13.03
C TYR A 453 -16.31 15.36 -14.34
N ILE A 454 -17.14 15.16 -15.38
CA ILE A 454 -16.88 15.67 -16.74
C ILE A 454 -16.88 17.21 -16.76
N PHE A 455 -17.92 17.83 -16.21
CA PHE A 455 -18.06 19.29 -16.27
C PHE A 455 -17.00 20.01 -15.44
N GLU A 456 -16.62 19.45 -14.28
CA GLU A 456 -15.51 19.97 -13.49
C GLU A 456 -14.19 19.88 -14.27
N SER A 457 -13.92 18.76 -14.95
CA SER A 457 -12.73 18.65 -15.80
C SER A 457 -12.73 19.61 -16.99
N ASP A 458 -13.90 19.85 -17.61
CA ASP A 458 -14.02 20.77 -18.74
C ASP A 458 -13.71 22.22 -18.32
N VAL A 459 -14.14 22.63 -17.13
CA VAL A 459 -13.78 23.94 -16.56
C VAL A 459 -12.28 24.04 -16.30
N HIS A 460 -11.65 22.98 -15.78
CA HIS A 460 -10.22 22.98 -15.50
C HIS A 460 -9.35 23.00 -16.75
N THR A 461 -9.76 22.31 -17.81
CA THR A 461 -8.98 22.18 -19.06
C THR A 461 -9.34 23.20 -20.12
N GLN A 462 -10.45 23.93 -19.93
CA GLN A 462 -11.06 24.78 -20.97
C GLN A 462 -11.41 24.02 -22.25
N SER A 463 -11.51 22.69 -22.16
CA SER A 463 -11.84 21.78 -23.26
C SER A 463 -13.22 21.20 -23.01
N ARG A 464 -14.10 21.25 -24.01
CA ARG A 464 -15.48 20.79 -23.88
C ARG A 464 -15.62 19.35 -24.33
N THR A 465 -16.03 18.48 -23.42
CA THR A 465 -16.37 17.10 -23.74
C THR A 465 -17.53 17.07 -24.75
N SER A 466 -17.41 16.22 -25.77
CA SER A 466 -18.40 16.12 -26.86
C SER A 466 -19.18 14.80 -26.82
N LYS A 467 -20.29 14.77 -27.56
CA LYS A 467 -20.97 13.51 -27.92
C LYS A 467 -19.94 12.53 -28.51
N GLY A 468 -20.10 11.25 -28.16
CA GLY A 468 -19.20 10.16 -28.56
C GLY A 468 -18.02 9.94 -27.63
N PHE A 469 -17.80 10.79 -26.61
CA PHE A 469 -16.77 10.55 -25.60
C PHE A 469 -17.03 9.24 -24.85
N LYS A 470 -15.96 8.44 -24.68
CA LYS A 470 -16.00 7.09 -24.14
C LYS A 470 -15.32 7.02 -22.78
N ILE A 471 -16.01 6.45 -21.81
CA ILE A 471 -15.49 6.16 -20.48
C ILE A 471 -15.40 4.64 -20.30
N ASN A 472 -14.21 4.15 -20.00
CA ASN A 472 -13.95 2.70 -19.92
C ASN A 472 -13.50 2.27 -18.52
N TRP A 473 -13.93 1.09 -18.09
CA TRP A 473 -13.44 0.41 -16.89
C TRP A 473 -13.54 -1.11 -17.03
N LYS A 474 -12.89 -1.84 -16.14
CA LYS A 474 -12.97 -3.30 -16.06
C LYS A 474 -13.47 -3.74 -14.71
N VAL A 475 -14.22 -4.83 -14.70
CA VAL A 475 -14.60 -5.58 -13.50
C VAL A 475 -13.75 -6.84 -13.47
N GLN A 476 -12.99 -7.04 -12.40
CA GLN A 476 -12.05 -8.15 -12.29
C GLN A 476 -12.17 -8.82 -10.93
N PRO A 477 -12.13 -10.17 -10.87
CA PRO A 477 -12.00 -10.86 -9.60
C PRO A 477 -10.58 -10.67 -9.05
N TYR A 478 -10.43 -10.56 -7.73
CA TYR A 478 -9.14 -10.70 -7.07
C TYR A 478 -8.57 -12.11 -7.28
N ILE A 479 -9.45 -13.10 -7.22
CA ILE A 479 -9.20 -14.50 -7.54
C ILE A 479 -10.47 -15.09 -8.15
N GLY A 480 -10.34 -15.91 -9.20
CA GLY A 480 -11.48 -16.63 -9.76
C GLY A 480 -11.97 -17.73 -8.82
N ASP A 481 -13.10 -18.37 -9.15
CA ASP A 481 -13.60 -19.54 -8.41
C ASP A 481 -12.62 -20.71 -8.38
N TYR A 482 -11.63 -20.69 -9.27
CA TYR A 482 -10.60 -21.69 -9.40
C TYR A 482 -9.21 -21.04 -9.44
N ALA A 483 -8.21 -21.71 -8.86
CA ALA A 483 -6.81 -21.41 -9.07
C ALA A 483 -6.06 -22.60 -9.66
N VAL A 484 -5.01 -22.27 -10.41
CA VAL A 484 -4.04 -23.22 -10.96
C VAL A 484 -2.69 -22.93 -10.33
N TYR A 485 -2.13 -23.89 -9.60
CA TYR A 485 -0.82 -23.76 -8.98
C TYR A 485 0.30 -23.69 -10.02
N SER A 486 1.25 -22.78 -9.78
CA SER A 486 2.51 -22.72 -10.51
C SER A 486 3.67 -22.71 -9.53
N SER A 487 4.63 -23.61 -9.74
CA SER A 487 5.86 -23.75 -8.96
C SER A 487 6.83 -22.59 -9.14
N LYS A 488 6.62 -21.74 -10.15
CA LYS A 488 7.50 -20.61 -10.51
C LYS A 488 7.28 -19.36 -9.67
N ASN A 489 6.11 -19.21 -9.05
CA ASN A 489 5.76 -18.04 -8.25
C ASN A 489 5.08 -18.51 -6.97
N THR A 490 5.36 -17.86 -5.83
CA THR A 490 4.56 -18.07 -4.62
C THR A 490 3.14 -17.65 -4.98
N GLN A 491 2.23 -18.61 -5.09
CA GLN A 491 0.85 -18.30 -5.42
C GLN A 491 0.16 -17.90 -4.12
N THR A 492 -0.01 -16.60 -3.91
CA THR A 492 -0.97 -16.10 -2.93
C THR A 492 -2.34 -16.12 -3.59
N ASN A 493 -3.13 -17.13 -3.24
CA ASN A 493 -4.52 -17.21 -3.65
C ASN A 493 -5.34 -16.37 -2.66
N ASP A 494 -5.56 -15.10 -3.03
CA ASP A 494 -6.11 -14.07 -2.16
C ASP A 494 -7.64 -14.05 -2.23
N ILE A 495 -8.33 -14.42 -1.15
CA ILE A 495 -9.79 -14.32 -1.06
C ILE A 495 -10.14 -13.08 -0.23
N PHE A 496 -10.86 -12.13 -0.85
CA PHE A 496 -10.93 -10.75 -0.38
C PHE A 496 -12.34 -10.23 -0.06
N GLU A 497 -12.34 -9.29 0.90
CA GLU A 497 -13.43 -8.44 1.41
C GLU A 497 -14.74 -9.16 1.79
N LEU A 498 -14.62 -10.16 2.67
CA LEU A 498 -15.78 -10.64 3.39
C LEU A 498 -16.23 -9.63 4.46
N SER A 499 -17.41 -9.83 5.02
CA SER A 499 -17.78 -9.15 6.26
C SER A 499 -16.83 -9.54 7.39
N ASN A 500 -16.49 -8.64 8.31
CA ASN A 500 -15.62 -8.97 9.45
C ASN A 500 -16.37 -9.83 10.50
N LYS A 501 -16.64 -11.08 10.15
CA LYS A 501 -17.32 -12.10 10.96
C LYS A 501 -16.65 -13.46 10.72
N THR A 502 -17.20 -14.51 11.32
CA THR A 502 -16.75 -15.88 11.07
C THR A 502 -17.22 -16.38 9.71
N HIS A 503 -16.30 -16.98 8.98
CA HIS A 503 -16.46 -17.54 7.64
C HIS A 503 -15.81 -18.92 7.55
N LYS A 504 -16.28 -19.73 6.60
CA LYS A 504 -15.68 -21.02 6.25
C LYS A 504 -15.12 -20.97 4.83
N LEU A 505 -13.81 -21.07 4.70
CA LEU A 505 -13.14 -21.28 3.42
C LEU A 505 -13.10 -22.78 3.10
N SER A 506 -13.62 -23.17 1.95
CA SER A 506 -13.46 -24.50 1.38
C SER A 506 -12.46 -24.45 0.21
N ILE A 507 -11.51 -25.37 0.21
CA ILE A 507 -10.55 -25.62 -0.87
C ILE A 507 -10.79 -27.05 -1.35
N GLU A 508 -11.33 -27.18 -2.54
CA GLU A 508 -11.68 -28.47 -3.13
C GLU A 508 -10.72 -28.76 -4.27
N LEU A 509 -10.01 -29.89 -4.19
CA LEU A 509 -9.16 -30.33 -5.28
C LEU A 509 -10.03 -30.87 -6.41
N ILE A 510 -9.83 -30.36 -7.63
CA ILE A 510 -10.57 -30.85 -8.79
C ILE A 510 -10.22 -32.32 -9.04
N GLU A 511 -11.22 -33.16 -9.30
CA GLU A 511 -11.01 -34.57 -9.60
C GLU A 511 -10.02 -34.77 -10.76
N GLY A 512 -9.08 -35.69 -10.60
CA GLY A 512 -7.99 -35.93 -11.56
C GLY A 512 -6.89 -34.86 -11.58
N SER A 513 -6.96 -33.83 -10.74
CA SER A 513 -5.89 -32.85 -10.59
C SER A 513 -4.66 -33.43 -9.89
N ARG A 514 -3.51 -32.77 -10.11
CA ARG A 514 -2.29 -32.98 -9.31
C ARG A 514 -2.48 -32.49 -7.87
N PRO A 515 -1.68 -32.99 -6.90
CA PRO A 515 -1.73 -32.55 -5.51
C PRO A 515 -1.49 -31.05 -5.37
N PHE A 516 -2.23 -30.39 -4.48
CA PHE A 516 -2.13 -28.96 -4.25
C PHE A 516 -1.42 -28.65 -2.91
N PRO A 517 -0.33 -27.85 -2.91
CA PRO A 517 0.47 -27.60 -1.71
C PRO A 517 -0.02 -26.34 -0.97
N ILE A 518 -0.07 -26.42 0.36
CA ILE A 518 -0.53 -25.34 1.23
C ILE A 518 0.43 -25.19 2.43
N SER A 519 1.10 -24.04 2.51
CA SER A 519 2.00 -23.71 3.62
C SER A 519 1.29 -23.00 4.75
N ALA A 520 0.38 -22.07 4.44
CA ALA A 520 -0.29 -21.29 5.47
C ALA A 520 -1.60 -20.63 5.01
N PHE A 521 -2.40 -20.23 6.00
CA PHE A 521 -3.51 -19.30 5.84
C PHE A 521 -3.19 -17.99 6.56
N ARG A 522 -3.28 -16.86 5.87
CA ARG A 522 -3.14 -15.54 6.50
C ARG A 522 -4.47 -14.82 6.53
N ILE A 523 -4.98 -14.60 7.72
CA ILE A 523 -6.27 -13.99 7.99
C ILE A 523 -6.05 -12.53 8.38
N TYR A 524 -6.86 -11.65 7.82
CA TYR A 524 -6.82 -10.22 8.10
C TYR A 524 -8.15 -9.82 8.73
N SER A 525 -8.06 -9.06 9.81
CA SER A 525 -9.17 -8.60 10.64
C SER A 525 -8.94 -7.11 10.91
N PRO A 526 -9.70 -6.19 10.30
CA PRO A 526 -9.48 -4.78 10.54
C PRO A 526 -9.97 -4.44 11.96
N HIS A 527 -9.60 -3.27 12.46
CA HIS A 527 -10.11 -2.84 13.75
C HIS A 527 -11.64 -2.73 13.71
N LYS A 528 -12.30 -3.29 14.73
CA LYS A 528 -13.68 -2.92 15.06
C LYS A 528 -13.62 -1.52 15.65
N MET A 529 -14.37 -0.59 15.08
CA MET A 529 -14.61 0.67 15.77
C MET A 529 -15.52 0.35 16.96
N ASN A 530 -15.09 0.66 18.18
CA ASN A 530 -16.02 0.70 19.30
C ASN A 530 -16.98 1.87 19.01
N ASN A 531 -18.26 1.56 18.85
CA ASN A 531 -19.31 2.57 18.65
C ASN A 531 -19.49 3.41 19.91
#